data_AF-A0A259JXP7-F1
#
_entry.id   AF-A0A259JXP7-F1
#
_cell.length_a   1.000
_cell.length_b   1.000
_cell.length_c   1.000
_cell.angle_alpha   90.00
_cell.angle_beta   90.00
_cell.angle_gamma   90.00
#
_symmetry.space_group_name_H-M   'P 1'
#
loop_
_entity.id
_entity.type
_entity.pdbx_description
1 polymer ?
#
loop_
_entity_poly.entity_id
_entity_poly.type
_entity_poly.pdbx_seq_one_letter_code
_entity_poly.pdbx_strand_id
1 'polypeptide(L)'
;MSETELPLLPRCIARADGLLARFPASLTQLALRIALAVPFFRSGLTKWDGFLQLSDSAVYLFTEEFRLHLFGLEVAYPAPQLMAFLSGAGEIILPILLVLGLGTRFAALGLLVMTVIIQLTIPDGWANFHLPWAAMALAVMTYGPGRVSLDHLVAAGAAGSPRHAANL
;
A
#
# COMPACT_ATOMS: atom_id res chain seq x y z
N MET A 1 47.39 25.42 -12.77
CA MET A 1 47.29 24.56 -11.58
C MET A 1 46.10 23.64 -11.83
N SER A 2 46.35 22.33 -11.92
CA SER A 2 45.48 21.30 -12.53
C SER A 2 44.16 21.08 -11.77
N GLU A 3 43.02 21.19 -12.46
CA GLU A 3 41.68 20.88 -11.94
C GLU A 3 41.23 19.41 -12.17
N THR A 4 42.13 18.49 -12.53
CA THR A 4 41.70 17.30 -13.30
C THR A 4 41.61 15.96 -12.56
N GLU A 5 41.71 15.86 -11.24
CA GLU A 5 41.66 14.54 -10.58
C GLU A 5 40.74 14.52 -9.35
N LEU A 6 39.44 14.66 -9.58
CA LEU A 6 38.51 13.95 -8.69
C LEU A 6 38.91 12.46 -8.74
N PRO A 7 39.27 11.83 -7.61
CA PRO A 7 39.76 10.47 -7.60
C PRO A 7 38.77 9.56 -8.35
N LEU A 8 39.29 8.56 -9.06
CA LEU A 8 38.49 7.69 -9.95
C LEU A 8 37.27 7.08 -9.25
N LEU A 9 37.36 6.86 -7.93
CA LEU A 9 36.30 6.31 -7.09
C LEU A 9 35.01 7.19 -7.05
N PRO A 10 35.04 8.47 -6.66
CA PRO A 10 33.85 9.35 -6.72
C PRO A 10 33.19 9.42 -8.11
N ARG A 11 33.96 9.43 -9.19
CA ARG A 11 33.43 9.43 -10.57
C ARG A 11 32.71 8.12 -10.90
N CYS A 12 33.27 6.98 -10.49
CA CYS A 12 32.62 5.68 -10.64
C CYS A 12 31.34 5.57 -9.81
N ILE A 13 31.35 6.07 -8.56
CA ILE A 13 30.16 6.11 -7.69
C ILE A 13 29.05 6.96 -8.33
N ALA A 14 29.38 8.18 -8.77
CA ALA A 14 28.41 9.07 -9.41
C ALA A 14 27.84 8.47 -10.71
N ARG A 15 28.66 7.77 -11.50
CA ARG A 15 28.19 7.05 -12.69
C ARG A 15 27.27 5.89 -12.34
N ALA A 16 27.62 5.09 -11.33
CA ALA A 16 26.80 3.98 -10.88
C ALA A 16 25.45 4.47 -10.34
N ASP A 17 25.44 5.52 -9.52
CA ASP A 17 24.23 6.17 -9.02
C ASP A 17 23.36 6.69 -10.17
N GLY A 18 23.95 7.40 -11.13
CA GLY A 18 23.24 7.88 -12.31
C GLY A 18 22.67 6.77 -13.21
N LEU A 19 23.26 5.57 -13.21
CA LEU A 19 22.71 4.40 -13.91
C LEU A 19 21.51 3.81 -13.16
N LEU A 20 21.59 3.68 -11.83
CA LEU A 20 20.48 3.22 -11.00
C LEU A 20 19.29 4.17 -11.05
N ALA A 21 19.55 5.48 -11.06
CA ALA A 21 18.52 6.52 -11.15
C ALA A 21 17.72 6.50 -12.47
N ARG A 22 18.20 5.79 -13.51
CA ARG A 22 17.45 5.58 -14.77
C ARG A 22 16.34 4.55 -14.65
N PHE A 23 16.26 3.82 -13.53
CA PHE A 23 15.21 2.84 -13.34
C PHE A 23 13.83 3.52 -13.43
N PRO A 24 12.87 2.96 -14.19
CA PRO A 24 11.60 3.63 -14.41
C PRO A 24 10.82 3.82 -13.10
N ALA A 25 10.64 5.06 -12.67
CA ALA A 25 9.92 5.37 -11.43
C ALA A 25 8.51 4.74 -11.38
N SER A 26 7.81 4.67 -12.52
CA SER A 26 6.51 4.02 -12.61
C SER A 26 6.54 2.52 -12.39
N LEU A 27 7.66 1.85 -12.70
CA LEU A 27 7.83 0.43 -12.39
C LEU A 27 8.08 0.24 -10.88
N THR A 28 8.86 1.12 -10.25
CA THR A 28 9.00 1.15 -8.77
C THR A 28 7.67 1.37 -8.08
N GLN A 29 6.86 2.33 -8.56
CA GLN A 29 5.54 2.61 -8.01
C GLN A 29 4.58 1.42 -8.18
N LEU A 30 4.62 0.70 -9.31
CA LEU A 30 3.85 -0.53 -9.49
C LEU A 30 4.32 -1.64 -8.55
N ALA A 31 5.64 -1.84 -8.44
CA ALA A 31 6.22 -2.84 -7.55
C ALA A 31 5.83 -2.60 -6.09
N LEU A 32 5.89 -1.35 -5.61
CA LEU A 32 5.43 -0.98 -4.26
C LEU A 32 3.95 -1.31 -4.04
N ARG A 33 3.09 -1.01 -5.03
CA ARG A 33 1.65 -1.30 -4.94
C ARG A 33 1.39 -2.80 -4.85
N ILE A 34 2.05 -3.60 -5.68
CA ILE A 34 1.92 -5.07 -5.64
C ILE A 34 2.47 -5.64 -4.34
N ALA A 35 3.69 -5.25 -3.95
CA ALA A 35 4.33 -5.76 -2.75
C ALA A 35 3.53 -5.45 -1.47
N LEU A 36 2.95 -4.25 -1.39
CA LEU A 36 2.05 -3.89 -0.30
C LEU A 36 0.73 -4.66 -0.36
N ALA A 37 0.16 -4.87 -1.55
CA ALA A 37 -1.14 -5.53 -1.72
C ALA A 37 -1.14 -7.02 -1.35
N VAL A 38 -0.08 -7.75 -1.70
CA VAL A 38 -0.02 -9.22 -1.57
C VAL A 38 -0.34 -9.75 -0.16
N PRO A 39 0.29 -9.29 0.94
CA PRO A 39 0.04 -9.85 2.27
C PRO A 39 -1.41 -9.62 2.71
N PHE A 40 -1.97 -8.43 2.47
CA PHE A 40 -3.36 -8.12 2.79
C PHE A 40 -4.32 -8.96 1.97
N PHE A 41 -4.11 -9.05 0.65
CA PHE A 41 -4.98 -9.84 -0.23
C PHE A 41 -5.00 -11.31 0.17
N ARG A 42 -3.83 -11.89 0.46
CA ARG A 42 -3.74 -13.28 0.94
C ARG A 42 -4.44 -13.49 2.27
N SER A 43 -4.33 -12.56 3.21
CA SER A 43 -5.05 -12.62 4.48
C SER A 43 -6.56 -12.46 4.30
N GLY A 44 -7.01 -11.58 3.40
CA GLY A 44 -8.42 -11.37 3.12
C GLY A 44 -9.08 -12.63 2.57
N LEU A 45 -8.40 -13.36 1.69
CA LEU A 45 -8.93 -14.59 1.08
C LEU A 45 -9.27 -15.68 2.10
N THR A 46 -8.65 -15.68 3.29
CA THR A 46 -8.92 -16.69 4.33
C THR A 46 -10.09 -16.30 5.24
N LYS A 47 -10.66 -15.11 5.08
CA LYS A 47 -11.73 -14.59 5.96
C LYS A 47 -13.14 -14.84 5.44
N TRP A 48 -13.29 -15.54 4.31
CA TRP A 48 -14.56 -15.74 3.63
C TRP A 48 -14.80 -17.21 3.28
N ASP A 49 -15.95 -17.74 3.68
CA ASP A 49 -16.45 -19.06 3.24
C ASP A 49 -17.44 -18.94 2.08
N GLY A 50 -17.92 -17.73 1.80
CA GLY A 50 -18.88 -17.42 0.74
C GLY A 50 -19.00 -15.93 0.49
N PHE A 51 -19.94 -15.53 -0.38
CA PHE A 51 -20.17 -14.12 -0.67
C PHE A 51 -20.70 -13.38 0.56
N LEU A 52 -19.88 -12.47 1.10
CA LEU A 52 -20.15 -11.70 2.32
C LEU A 52 -20.39 -12.56 3.57
N GLN A 53 -19.96 -13.82 3.54
CA GLN A 53 -20.04 -14.75 4.67
C GLN A 53 -18.66 -14.92 5.29
N LEU A 54 -18.48 -14.39 6.50
CA LEU A 54 -17.25 -14.57 7.26
C LEU A 54 -16.99 -16.05 7.54
N SER A 55 -15.71 -16.45 7.49
CA SER A 55 -15.32 -17.79 7.91
C SER A 55 -15.40 -17.94 9.43
N ASP A 56 -15.68 -19.17 9.88
CA ASP A 56 -15.70 -19.49 11.31
C ASP A 56 -14.36 -19.16 11.98
N SER A 57 -13.25 -19.37 11.26
CA SER A 57 -11.91 -18.99 11.72
C SER A 57 -11.75 -17.48 11.90
N ALA A 58 -12.28 -16.65 11.00
CA ALA A 58 -12.21 -15.21 11.15
C ALA A 58 -13.05 -14.72 12.35
N VAL A 59 -14.25 -15.28 12.53
CA VAL A 59 -15.11 -14.98 13.67
C VAL A 59 -14.42 -15.38 14.98
N TYR A 60 -13.84 -16.58 15.03
CA TYR A 60 -13.10 -17.08 16.19
C TYR A 60 -11.91 -16.18 16.51
N LEU A 61 -11.08 -15.85 15.52
CA LEU A 61 -9.90 -15.01 15.71
C LEU A 61 -10.27 -13.65 16.31
N PHE A 62 -11.27 -12.95 15.77
CA PHE A 62 -11.63 -11.63 16.31
C PHE A 62 -12.33 -11.68 17.67
N THR A 63 -13.01 -12.79 17.99
CA THR A 63 -13.76 -12.92 19.26
C THR A 63 -12.86 -13.41 20.39
N GLU A 64 -12.06 -14.44 20.13
CA GLU A 64 -11.34 -15.17 21.17
C GLU A 64 -9.84 -14.85 21.19
N GLU A 65 -9.20 -14.73 20.03
CA GLU A 65 -7.72 -14.68 19.94
C GLU A 65 -7.18 -13.25 19.87
N PHE A 66 -7.70 -12.45 18.95
CA PHE A 66 -7.22 -11.11 18.70
C PHE A 66 -7.63 -10.16 19.82
N ARG A 67 -6.62 -9.43 20.29
CA ARG A 67 -6.72 -8.39 21.31
C ARG A 67 -5.97 -7.15 20.84
N LEU A 68 -6.50 -5.99 21.17
CA LEU A 68 -5.84 -4.70 20.95
C LEU A 68 -4.91 -4.41 22.12
N HIS A 69 -3.64 -4.18 21.83
CA HIS A 69 -2.60 -3.82 22.78
C HIS A 69 -2.50 -2.30 22.83
N LEU A 70 -3.14 -1.69 23.83
CA LEU A 70 -3.23 -0.25 24.00
C LEU A 70 -2.58 0.16 25.32
N PHE A 71 -1.47 0.90 25.26
CA PHE A 71 -0.76 1.40 26.45
C PHE A 71 -0.37 0.29 27.46
N GLY A 72 -0.07 -0.91 26.96
CA GLY A 72 0.26 -2.08 27.78
C GLY A 72 -0.95 -2.86 28.30
N LEU A 73 -2.17 -2.46 27.93
CA LEU A 73 -3.40 -3.20 28.21
C LEU A 73 -3.80 -4.04 27.00
N GLU A 74 -4.35 -5.22 27.27
CA GLU A 74 -5.00 -6.07 26.27
C GLU A 74 -6.51 -5.87 26.35
N VAL A 75 -7.10 -5.41 25.26
CA VAL A 75 -8.53 -5.09 25.18
C VAL A 75 -9.17 -5.91 24.06
N ALA A 76 -10.29 -6.56 24.36
CA ALA A 76 -11.07 -7.25 23.33
C ALA A 76 -11.60 -6.26 22.28
N TYR A 77 -11.81 -6.73 21.04
CA TYR A 77 -12.47 -5.93 20.02
C TYR A 77 -13.92 -5.60 20.45
N PRO A 78 -14.36 -4.33 20.37
CA PRO A 78 -15.68 -3.92 20.88
C PRO A 78 -16.86 -4.49 20.08
N ALA A 79 -16.64 -4.80 18.79
CA ALA A 79 -17.61 -5.42 17.90
C ALA A 79 -16.88 -6.44 17.00
N PRO A 80 -16.50 -7.61 17.53
CA PRO A 80 -15.53 -8.50 16.89
C PRO A 80 -15.97 -8.98 15.51
N GLN A 81 -17.26 -9.33 15.34
CA GLN A 81 -17.79 -9.75 14.04
C GLN A 81 -17.78 -8.62 13.00
N LEU A 82 -18.15 -7.40 13.40
CA LEU A 82 -18.09 -6.23 12.52
C LEU A 82 -16.64 -5.92 12.14
N MET A 83 -15.71 -5.99 13.09
CA MET A 83 -14.28 -5.74 12.86
C MET A 83 -13.66 -6.81 11.95
N ALA A 84 -14.04 -8.08 12.12
CA ALA A 84 -13.67 -9.18 11.22
C ALA A 84 -14.17 -8.91 9.80
N PHE A 85 -15.42 -8.47 9.64
CA PHE A 85 -16.00 -8.15 8.34
C PHE A 85 -15.27 -6.97 7.68
N LEU A 86 -15.05 -5.88 8.41
CA LEU A 86 -14.35 -4.71 7.90
C LEU A 86 -12.89 -5.03 7.53
N SER A 87 -12.20 -5.83 8.34
CA SER A 87 -10.86 -6.34 8.03
C SER A 87 -10.87 -7.19 6.76
N GLY A 88 -11.74 -8.20 6.67
CA GLY A 88 -11.85 -9.06 5.49
C GLY A 88 -12.21 -8.29 4.22
N ALA A 89 -13.11 -7.30 4.31
CA ALA A 89 -13.54 -6.52 3.16
C ALA A 89 -12.42 -5.58 2.71
N GLY A 90 -11.78 -4.87 3.66
CA GLY A 90 -10.65 -3.99 3.41
C GLY A 90 -9.47 -4.73 2.78
N GLU A 91 -9.15 -5.92 3.28
CA GLU A 91 -8.06 -6.77 2.78
C GLU A 91 -8.31 -7.35 1.39
N ILE A 92 -9.53 -7.32 0.87
CA ILE A 92 -9.81 -7.69 -0.52
C ILE A 92 -9.87 -6.44 -1.40
N ILE A 93 -10.69 -5.48 -1.01
CA ILE A 93 -11.02 -4.32 -1.84
C ILE A 93 -9.81 -3.40 -1.99
N LEU A 94 -9.15 -3.03 -0.89
CA LEU A 94 -8.05 -2.04 -0.94
C LEU A 94 -6.84 -2.55 -1.72
N PRO A 95 -6.37 -3.81 -1.57
CA PRO A 95 -5.29 -4.34 -2.40
C PRO A 95 -5.63 -4.37 -3.90
N ILE A 96 -6.85 -4.73 -4.27
CA ILE A 96 -7.29 -4.72 -5.67
C ILE A 96 -7.24 -3.29 -6.23
N LEU A 97 -7.85 -2.33 -5.53
CA LEU A 97 -7.82 -0.92 -5.93
C LEU A 97 -6.38 -0.40 -6.05
N LEU A 98 -5.52 -0.76 -5.10
CA LEU A 98 -4.12 -0.36 -5.10
C LEU A 98 -3.36 -0.91 -6.31
N VAL A 99 -3.50 -2.20 -6.63
CA VAL A 99 -2.80 -2.82 -7.77
C VAL A 99 -3.27 -2.24 -9.10
N LEU A 100 -4.59 -2.08 -9.28
CA LEU A 100 -5.15 -1.41 -10.45
C LEU A 100 -4.71 0.06 -10.54
N GLY A 101 -4.34 0.66 -9.40
CA GLY A 101 -4.00 2.06 -9.28
C GLY A 101 -5.24 2.94 -9.46
N LEU A 102 -6.33 2.58 -8.80
CA LEU A 102 -7.58 3.33 -8.75
C LEU A 102 -7.74 3.93 -7.34
N GLY A 103 -7.82 5.26 -7.25
CA GLY A 103 -7.85 5.96 -5.97
C GLY A 103 -6.59 5.68 -5.14
N THR A 104 -5.44 5.56 -5.80
CA THR A 104 -4.25 4.90 -5.27
C THR A 104 -3.77 5.46 -3.92
N ARG A 105 -3.79 6.78 -3.75
CA ARG A 105 -3.38 7.42 -2.48
C ARG A 105 -4.35 7.08 -1.34
N PHE A 106 -5.65 6.97 -1.63
CA PHE A 106 -6.67 6.59 -0.66
C PHE A 106 -6.61 5.10 -0.33
N ALA A 107 -6.39 4.24 -1.33
CA ALA A 107 -6.18 2.82 -1.10
C ALA A 107 -4.95 2.56 -0.20
N ALA A 108 -3.84 3.26 -0.47
CA ALA A 108 -2.63 3.19 0.35
C ALA A 108 -2.85 3.72 1.77
N LEU A 109 -3.58 4.83 1.94
CA LEU A 109 -3.97 5.34 3.25
C LEU A 109 -4.83 4.32 4.03
N GLY A 110 -5.79 3.69 3.37
CA GLY A 110 -6.61 2.63 3.96
C GLY A 110 -5.75 1.47 4.47
N LEU A 111 -4.81 0.98 3.65
CA LEU A 111 -3.88 -0.08 4.07
C LEU A 111 -2.91 0.36 5.17
N LEU A 112 -2.51 1.63 5.22
CA LEU A 112 -1.73 2.16 6.33
C LEU A 112 -2.53 2.13 7.63
N VAL A 113 -3.81 2.56 7.62
CA VAL A 113 -4.69 2.47 8.79
C VAL A 113 -4.88 1.01 9.23
N MET A 114 -5.07 0.09 8.29
CA MET A 114 -5.14 -1.34 8.60
C MET A 114 -3.82 -1.84 9.21
N THR A 115 -2.67 -1.41 8.68
CA THR A 115 -1.34 -1.74 9.23
C THR A 115 -1.22 -1.29 10.68
N VAL A 116 -1.73 -0.10 11.02
CA VAL A 116 -1.78 0.38 12.41
C VAL A 116 -2.65 -0.53 13.28
N ILE A 117 -3.86 -0.89 12.84
CA ILE A 117 -4.74 -1.79 13.59
C ILE A 117 -4.08 -3.18 13.80
N ILE A 118 -3.45 -3.72 12.76
CA ILE A 118 -2.73 -5.00 12.85
C ILE A 118 -1.54 -4.88 13.79
N GLN A 119 -0.79 -3.78 13.77
CA GLN A 119 0.30 -3.52 14.72
C GLN A 119 -0.20 -3.46 16.17
N LEU A 120 -1.37 -2.87 16.40
CA LEU A 120 -2.00 -2.90 17.72
C LEU A 120 -2.49 -4.31 18.09
N THR A 121 -2.74 -5.18 17.12
CA THR A 121 -3.19 -6.56 17.37
C THR A 121 -2.03 -7.52 17.59
N ILE A 122 -0.95 -7.37 16.84
CA ILE A 122 0.22 -8.27 16.83
C ILE A 122 1.49 -7.41 16.96
N PRO A 123 1.86 -6.96 18.17
CA PRO A 123 2.94 -5.99 18.36
C PRO A 123 4.30 -6.47 17.84
N ASP A 124 4.57 -7.77 17.98
CA ASP A 124 5.82 -8.41 17.59
C ASP A 124 6.05 -8.42 16.07
N GLY A 125 5.02 -8.10 15.27
CA GLY A 125 5.11 -8.02 13.82
C GLY A 125 5.82 -6.79 13.28
N TRP A 126 6.20 -5.82 14.12
CA TRP A 126 6.69 -4.51 13.70
C TRP A 126 7.85 -4.58 12.69
N ALA A 127 9.01 -5.11 13.10
CA ALA A 127 10.22 -5.05 12.30
C ALA A 127 10.16 -5.90 11.02
N ASN A 128 9.49 -7.05 11.11
CA ASN A 128 9.50 -8.05 10.03
C ASN A 128 8.39 -7.83 9.01
N PHE A 129 7.27 -7.19 9.40
CA PHE A 129 6.08 -7.11 8.57
C PHE A 129 5.52 -5.67 8.50
N HIS A 130 5.12 -5.09 9.63
CA HIS A 130 4.31 -3.87 9.62
C HIS A 130 5.10 -2.63 9.23
N LEU A 131 6.37 -2.53 9.62
CA LEU A 131 7.24 -1.42 9.24
C LEU A 131 7.48 -1.40 7.72
N PRO A 132 7.87 -2.51 7.05
CA PRO A 132 7.90 -2.57 5.59
C PRO A 132 6.57 -2.16 4.93
N TRP A 133 5.43 -2.64 5.44
CA TRP A 133 4.12 -2.29 4.87
C TRP A 133 3.82 -0.79 5.01
N ALA A 134 4.03 -0.22 6.20
CA ALA A 134 3.84 1.19 6.46
C ALA A 134 4.74 2.06 5.57
N ALA A 135 6.02 1.68 5.42
CA ALA A 135 6.96 2.39 4.56
C ALA A 135 6.52 2.37 3.09
N MET A 136 6.08 1.22 2.58
CA MET A 136 5.54 1.11 1.22
C MET A 136 4.26 1.94 1.05
N ALA A 137 3.35 1.90 2.02
CA ALA A 137 2.11 2.69 1.99
C ALA A 137 2.41 4.19 1.93
N LEU A 138 3.32 4.69 2.79
CA LEU A 138 3.76 6.08 2.80
C LEU A 138 4.47 6.47 1.49
N ALA A 139 5.29 5.60 0.93
CA ALA A 139 5.93 5.83 -0.36
C ALA A 139 4.88 5.98 -1.48
N VAL A 140 3.89 5.08 -1.55
CA VAL A 140 2.80 5.18 -2.54
C VAL A 140 1.95 6.43 -2.30
N MET A 141 1.65 6.76 -1.05
CA MET A 141 0.93 7.98 -0.69
C MET A 141 1.68 9.24 -1.11
N THR A 142 3.02 9.22 -1.10
CA THR A 142 3.87 10.39 -1.42
C THR A 142 4.08 10.52 -2.92
N TYR A 143 4.63 9.47 -3.55
CA TYR A 143 5.01 9.47 -4.96
C TYR A 143 3.82 9.23 -5.89
N GLY A 144 2.71 8.72 -5.38
CA GLY A 144 1.47 8.53 -6.13
C GLY A 144 1.46 7.31 -7.05
N PRO A 145 0.54 7.28 -8.03
CA PRO A 145 0.15 6.04 -8.72
C PRO A 145 1.10 5.59 -9.83
N GLY A 146 1.90 6.51 -10.38
CA GLY A 146 2.74 6.26 -11.55
C GLY A 146 1.94 6.11 -12.85
N ARG A 147 2.66 5.93 -13.97
CA ARG A 147 2.06 5.87 -15.32
C ARG A 147 1.28 4.59 -15.62
N VAL A 148 1.56 3.52 -14.88
CA VAL A 148 0.88 2.23 -15.00
C VAL A 148 -0.25 2.17 -13.97
N SER A 149 -1.26 3.03 -14.11
CA SER A 149 -2.38 3.12 -13.17
C SER A 149 -3.65 3.62 -13.86
N LEU A 150 -4.82 3.17 -13.38
CA LEU A 150 -6.10 3.70 -13.85
C LEU A 150 -6.25 5.20 -13.54
N ASP A 151 -5.73 5.67 -12.41
CA ASP A 151 -5.70 7.09 -12.04
C ASP A 151 -5.02 7.94 -13.14
N HIS A 152 -3.89 7.47 -13.68
CA HIS A 152 -3.23 8.16 -14.78
C HIS A 152 -4.04 8.12 -16.08
N LEU A 153 -4.67 6.98 -16.41
CA LEU A 153 -5.49 6.87 -17.62
C LEU A 153 -6.68 7.84 -17.59
N VAL A 154 -7.35 7.95 -16.45
CA VAL A 154 -8.46 8.89 -16.24
C VAL A 154 -7.98 10.33 -16.34
N ALA A 155 -6.86 10.68 -15.70
CA ALA A 155 -6.30 12.03 -15.76
C ALA A 155 -5.87 12.43 -17.18
N ALA A 156 -5.28 11.50 -17.94
CA ALA A 156 -4.88 11.72 -19.33
C ALA A 156 -6.08 11.91 -20.26
N GLY A 157 -7.15 11.13 -20.07
CA GLY A 157 -8.40 11.28 -20.83
C GLY A 157 -9.11 12.61 -20.56
N ALA A 158 -9.08 13.09 -19.32
CA ALA A 158 -9.66 14.39 -18.95
C ALA A 158 -8.88 15.58 -19.56
N ALA A 159 -7.55 15.47 -19.67
CA ALA A 159 -6.70 16.49 -20.31
C ALA A 159 -6.82 16.51 -21.85
N GLY A 160 -7.29 15.41 -22.45
CA GLY A 160 -7.42 15.23 -23.89
C GLY A 160 -8.72 15.74 -24.52
N SER A 161 -9.63 16.37 -23.76
CA SER A 161 -10.82 17.00 -24.34
C SER A 161 -10.50 18.39 -24.87
N PRO A 162 -10.49 18.61 -26.21
CA PRO A 162 -10.39 19.95 -26.76
C PRO A 162 -11.62 20.71 -26.32
N ARG A 163 -11.44 21.77 -25.53
CA ARG A 163 -12.46 22.82 -25.41
C ARG A 163 -12.74 23.28 -26.84
N HIS A 164 -13.96 23.09 -27.32
CA HIS A 164 -14.46 23.78 -28.50
C HIS A 164 -14.33 25.28 -28.25
N ALA A 165 -13.21 25.85 -28.70
CA ALA A 165 -13.12 27.26 -29.02
C ALA A 165 -13.38 27.35 -30.53
N ALA A 166 -14.61 27.72 -30.91
CA ALA A 166 -14.88 28.58 -32.07
C ALA A 166 -16.39 28.80 -32.25
N ASN A 167 -16.73 30.09 -32.40
CA ASN A 167 -17.89 30.69 -33.06
C ASN A 167 -19.17 30.97 -32.26
N LEU A 168 -19.11 32.04 -31.46
CA LEU A 168 -20.05 33.16 -31.54
C LEU A 168 -19.27 34.47 -31.66
#